data_AF-A0A836UI92-F1
#
_entry.id   AF-A0A836UI92-F1
#
_cell.length_a   1.000
_cell.length_b   1.000
_cell.length_c   1.000
_cell.angle_alpha   90.00
_cell.angle_beta   90.00
_cell.angle_gamma   90.00
#
_symmetry.space_group_name_H-M   'P 1'
#
loop_
_entity.id
_entity.type
_entity.pdbx_description
1 polymer ?
#
loop_
_entity_poly.entity_id
_entity_poly.type
_entity_poly.pdbx_seq_one_letter_code
_entity_poly.pdbx_strand_id
1 'polypeptide(L)'
;MTQQSRKTIRATQRTTPPLWAVLERRLIDAIDEAAPVFLEKYTRPGGALIWTEEYPGDGVWADDLYEAFFNWPHYYALGGSEYTGTKALEEWNAITRQLTHDYGRVTNEFVNDDDWFHNAENYIYFYHLGMADPSNRETVRRAERFAGWYLNEDSGVPNYDPQHRIVRSPCSGSKGPLFNMRPGEIHYDIEYGHAALGPSFALPEDWAKDPKTVRQVEACFDRVVMNGDVTVNLGVVVLVATAYLHTGAEKYKNWIEEYVGAWIERTVTNGRIVPDNIGPNGIVGELREGQWWGGLYGWTGRYGHNMMIHSMTAAVEAAVLVTGKVEYLELLRMHLDCLVEHGREENGRLLVPYKHTDEGWGEYQPINSDGPIHLWCASMQEGDWQRMERLRRGAEDEVAALGERGPRSLDCRAWTRFLAGELPDYPEQILQANYREVCDRIDKVIRDEQDLTKLDVHWWQQVNPVLTEALVQLTTGAPQTIYWGGLAQGRVRYFDGLEQRPGLPKDVAALVTGLAEQSVDLTLVNLSPSQVRHVIIGAGSFGEHCFTEVRAGDEVLSVDDTYFQVELEPASQAELSLEMRRYGQQPSFRMPWHGEGITHR
;
A
#
# COMPACT_ATOMS: atom_id res chain seq x y z
N MET A 1 -24.93 24.18 6.53
CA MET A 1 -24.12 24.76 5.44
C MET A 1 -24.75 24.33 4.14
N THR A 2 -25.07 25.27 3.26
CA THR A 2 -25.74 25.03 1.98
C THR A 2 -24.91 24.07 1.13
N GLN A 3 -25.43 22.87 0.83
CA GLN A 3 -24.98 22.04 -0.28
C GLN A 3 -24.93 22.94 -1.52
N GLN A 4 -23.73 23.27 -2.00
CA GLN A 4 -23.60 23.74 -3.37
C GLN A 4 -24.27 22.69 -4.25
N SER A 5 -25.19 23.13 -5.12
CA SER A 5 -25.79 22.27 -6.14
C SER A 5 -24.67 21.69 -6.99
N ARG A 6 -24.24 20.45 -6.68
CA ARG A 6 -23.26 19.74 -7.49
C ARG A 6 -23.83 19.57 -8.89
N LYS A 7 -22.95 19.55 -9.89
CA LYS A 7 -23.35 19.21 -11.24
C LYS A 7 -23.77 17.74 -11.25
N THR A 8 -24.93 17.47 -11.85
CA THR A 8 -25.61 16.17 -11.74
C THR A 8 -25.96 15.64 -13.11
N ILE A 9 -25.67 14.37 -13.35
CA ILE A 9 -26.16 13.59 -14.49
C ILE A 9 -27.29 12.70 -13.99
N ARG A 10 -28.40 12.61 -14.74
CA ARG A 10 -29.50 11.71 -14.41
C ARG A 10 -29.53 10.53 -15.38
N ALA A 11 -29.26 9.35 -14.84
CA ALA A 11 -29.26 8.11 -15.59
C ALA A 11 -30.64 7.44 -15.53
N THR A 12 -31.35 7.44 -16.66
CA THR A 12 -32.69 6.84 -16.78
C THR A 12 -32.72 5.60 -17.68
N GLN A 13 -31.59 5.22 -18.28
CA GLN A 13 -31.51 4.07 -19.17
C GLN A 13 -31.75 2.79 -18.39
N ARG A 14 -32.84 2.08 -18.69
CA ARG A 14 -33.12 0.78 -18.08
C ARG A 14 -32.03 -0.22 -18.45
N THR A 15 -31.65 -1.04 -17.48
CA THR A 15 -30.68 -2.12 -17.69
C THR A 15 -31.29 -3.47 -17.36
N THR A 16 -30.86 -4.49 -18.11
CA THR A 16 -30.89 -5.86 -17.61
C THR A 16 -29.62 -6.02 -16.81
N PRO A 17 -29.68 -6.18 -15.47
CA PRO A 17 -28.50 -6.19 -14.62
C PRO A 17 -27.39 -7.09 -15.19
N PRO A 18 -26.22 -6.53 -15.54
CA PRO A 18 -25.12 -7.35 -16.02
C PRO A 18 -24.61 -8.23 -14.88
N LEU A 19 -24.09 -9.41 -15.23
CA LEU A 19 -23.71 -10.41 -14.24
C LEU A 19 -22.61 -9.90 -13.30
N TRP A 20 -21.60 -9.17 -13.82
CA TRP A 20 -20.56 -8.55 -12.99
C TRP A 20 -21.15 -7.64 -11.91
N ALA A 21 -22.20 -6.85 -12.19
CA ALA A 21 -22.77 -5.92 -11.21
C ALA A 21 -23.45 -6.67 -10.06
N VAL A 22 -24.14 -7.77 -10.39
CA VAL A 22 -24.75 -8.66 -9.39
C VAL A 22 -23.68 -9.35 -8.55
N LEU A 23 -22.61 -9.84 -9.18
CA LEU A 23 -21.49 -10.49 -8.50
C LEU A 23 -20.72 -9.52 -7.58
N GLU A 24 -20.52 -8.28 -8.00
CA GLU A 24 -19.85 -7.24 -7.21
C GLU A 24 -20.61 -6.95 -5.93
N ARG A 25 -21.93 -6.74 -6.03
CA ARG A 25 -22.76 -6.57 -4.84
C ARG A 25 -22.84 -7.82 -3.97
N ARG A 26 -22.88 -9.01 -4.58
CA ARG A 26 -22.88 -10.27 -3.81
C ARG A 26 -21.55 -10.51 -3.11
N LEU A 27 -20.42 -10.09 -3.68
CA LEU A 27 -19.11 -10.14 -3.02
C LEU A 27 -19.08 -9.24 -1.78
N ILE A 28 -19.56 -7.99 -1.90
CA ILE A 28 -19.70 -7.07 -0.75
C ILE A 28 -20.58 -7.70 0.34
N ASP A 29 -21.75 -8.22 -0.05
CA ASP A 29 -22.66 -8.88 0.92
C ASP A 29 -21.99 -10.08 1.61
N ALA A 30 -21.23 -10.89 0.88
CA ALA A 30 -20.52 -12.04 1.46
C ALA A 30 -19.39 -11.64 2.41
N ILE A 31 -18.64 -10.58 2.09
CA ILE A 31 -17.62 -10.04 3.00
C ILE A 31 -18.28 -9.47 4.26
N ASP A 32 -19.39 -8.74 4.12
CA ASP A 32 -20.16 -8.19 5.25
C ASP A 32 -20.78 -9.30 6.13
N GLU A 33 -21.17 -10.44 5.55
CA GLU A 33 -21.61 -11.65 6.26
C GLU A 33 -20.43 -12.33 7.01
N ALA A 34 -19.23 -12.36 6.42
CA ALA A 34 -18.08 -13.09 6.94
C ALA A 34 -17.26 -12.32 7.99
N ALA A 35 -17.11 -11.01 7.85
CA ALA A 35 -16.26 -10.19 8.73
C ALA A 35 -16.63 -10.29 10.23
N PRO A 36 -17.92 -10.27 10.63
CA PRO A 36 -18.29 -10.45 12.03
C PRO A 36 -17.89 -11.80 12.62
N VAL A 37 -17.98 -12.88 11.82
CA VAL A 37 -17.64 -14.25 12.26
C VAL A 37 -16.14 -14.36 12.53
N PHE A 38 -15.31 -13.77 11.66
CA PHE A 38 -13.86 -13.69 11.88
C PHE A 38 -13.52 -12.92 13.16
N LEU A 39 -14.10 -11.73 13.33
CA LEU A 39 -13.85 -10.89 14.51
C LEU A 39 -14.26 -11.59 15.81
N GLU A 40 -15.48 -12.15 15.86
CA GLU A 40 -15.99 -12.86 17.03
C GLU A 40 -15.13 -14.08 17.40
N LYS A 41 -14.58 -14.77 16.40
CA LYS A 41 -13.73 -15.95 16.61
C LYS A 41 -12.39 -15.60 17.27
N TYR A 42 -11.72 -14.55 16.80
CA TYR A 42 -10.31 -14.29 17.13
C TYR A 42 -10.06 -13.17 18.13
N THR A 43 -11.09 -12.43 18.55
CA THR A 43 -10.92 -11.29 19.47
C THR A 43 -11.61 -11.51 20.82
N ARG A 44 -11.04 -10.91 21.85
CA ARG A 44 -11.65 -10.79 23.19
C ARG A 44 -12.69 -9.67 23.20
N PRO A 45 -13.61 -9.64 24.18
CA PRO A 45 -14.37 -8.43 24.46
C PRO A 45 -13.42 -7.23 24.63
N GLY A 46 -13.54 -6.21 23.76
CA GLY A 46 -12.65 -5.05 23.72
C GLY A 46 -11.67 -5.00 22.53
N GLY A 47 -11.69 -6.02 21.65
CA GLY A 47 -10.97 -6.05 20.37
C GLY A 47 -9.52 -6.55 20.43
N ALA A 48 -9.00 -6.92 21.61
CA ALA A 48 -7.66 -7.51 21.67
C ALA A 48 -7.68 -8.88 21.01
N LEU A 49 -6.68 -9.19 20.18
CA LEU A 49 -6.53 -10.51 19.58
C LEU A 49 -6.29 -11.56 20.67
N ILE A 50 -6.96 -12.71 20.56
CA ILE A 50 -6.71 -13.86 21.42
C ILE A 50 -5.40 -14.48 20.96
N TRP A 51 -4.33 -14.19 21.70
CA TRP A 51 -2.99 -14.73 21.44
C TRP A 51 -2.20 -14.93 22.74
N THR A 52 -0.92 -15.31 22.62
CA THR A 52 -0.03 -15.61 23.76
C THR A 52 0.08 -14.45 24.74
N GLU A 53 0.05 -14.78 26.04
CA GLU A 53 0.21 -13.82 27.14
C GLU A 53 1.69 -13.57 27.48
N GLU A 54 2.58 -14.51 27.12
CA GLU A 54 4.01 -14.36 27.34
C GLU A 54 4.67 -13.61 26.18
N TYR A 55 5.55 -12.66 26.51
CA TYR A 55 6.35 -11.91 25.53
C TYR A 55 7.18 -12.90 24.68
N PRO A 56 6.93 -13.01 23.36
CA PRO A 56 7.54 -14.05 22.51
C PRO A 56 9.04 -13.80 22.21
N GLY A 57 9.61 -12.70 22.70
CA GLY A 57 11.03 -12.36 22.54
C GLY A 57 11.25 -11.15 21.60
N ASP A 58 12.52 -10.95 21.24
CA ASP A 58 13.02 -9.84 20.42
C ASP A 58 12.71 -10.01 18.91
N GLY A 59 11.58 -10.62 18.54
CA GLY A 59 11.21 -10.80 17.14
C GLY A 59 10.46 -9.58 16.56
N VAL A 60 10.41 -9.51 15.23
CA VAL A 60 9.54 -8.60 14.49
C VAL A 60 8.21 -9.30 14.21
N TRP A 61 7.14 -8.84 14.88
CA TRP A 61 5.80 -9.44 14.80
C TRP A 61 4.68 -8.45 15.16
N ALA A 62 5.02 -7.18 15.43
CA ALA A 62 4.02 -6.19 15.82
C ALA A 62 3.05 -5.89 14.66
N ASP A 63 3.59 -5.91 13.44
CA ASP A 63 2.89 -5.86 12.16
C ASP A 63 1.82 -6.95 12.08
N ASP A 64 2.15 -8.21 12.35
CA ASP A 64 1.22 -9.33 12.19
C ASP A 64 -0.13 -9.14 12.91
N LEU A 65 -0.14 -8.45 14.05
CA LEU A 65 -1.37 -8.13 14.77
C LEU A 65 -2.21 -7.07 14.05
N TYR A 66 -1.59 -6.01 13.53
CA TYR A 66 -2.30 -5.00 12.72
C TYR A 66 -2.77 -5.58 11.38
N GLU A 67 -1.99 -6.48 10.80
CA GLU A 67 -2.31 -7.17 9.55
C GLU A 67 -3.58 -8.03 9.64
N ALA A 68 -4.07 -8.38 10.82
CA ALA A 68 -5.35 -9.06 10.97
C ALA A 68 -6.53 -8.25 10.39
N PHE A 69 -6.44 -6.92 10.36
CA PHE A 69 -7.53 -6.02 9.96
C PHE A 69 -7.11 -4.89 8.99
N PHE A 70 -5.90 -4.92 8.43
CA PHE A 70 -5.29 -3.78 7.72
C PHE A 70 -6.12 -3.19 6.57
N ASN A 71 -6.90 -4.02 5.88
CA ASN A 71 -7.67 -3.63 4.71
C ASN A 71 -9.13 -3.29 5.01
N TRP A 72 -9.60 -3.45 6.26
CA TRP A 72 -10.97 -3.17 6.65
C TRP A 72 -11.40 -1.72 6.42
N PRO A 73 -10.58 -0.70 6.76
CA PRO A 73 -10.99 0.68 6.48
C PRO A 73 -11.06 0.98 4.98
N HIS A 74 -10.19 0.36 4.16
CA HIS A 74 -10.24 0.52 2.71
C HIS A 74 -11.49 -0.15 2.13
N TYR A 75 -11.82 -1.36 2.58
CA TYR A 75 -13.05 -2.05 2.20
C TYR A 75 -14.30 -1.22 2.50
N TYR A 76 -14.37 -0.61 3.70
CA TYR A 76 -15.44 0.34 4.03
C TYR A 76 -15.47 1.52 3.04
N ALA A 77 -14.31 2.10 2.73
CA ALA A 77 -14.19 3.20 1.79
C ALA A 77 -14.53 2.86 0.32
N LEU A 78 -14.60 1.56 -0.04
CA LEU A 78 -15.05 1.06 -1.35
C LEU A 78 -16.57 0.82 -1.40
N GLY A 79 -17.24 0.69 -0.24
CA GLY A 79 -18.68 0.49 -0.16
C GLY A 79 -19.15 -0.55 0.86
N GLY A 80 -18.21 -1.15 1.61
CA GLY A 80 -18.51 -2.09 2.70
C GLY A 80 -19.40 -1.53 3.80
N SER A 81 -19.90 -2.39 4.67
CA SER A 81 -20.85 -2.03 5.74
C SER A 81 -20.29 -1.06 6.79
N GLU A 82 -21.17 -0.26 7.40
CA GLU A 82 -20.82 0.58 8.58
C GLU A 82 -20.22 -0.22 9.74
N TYR A 83 -20.59 -1.51 9.86
CA TYR A 83 -19.99 -2.42 10.83
C TYR A 83 -18.47 -2.50 10.63
N THR A 84 -18.02 -2.81 9.40
CA THR A 84 -16.58 -2.89 9.10
C THR A 84 -15.88 -1.55 9.29
N GLY A 85 -16.50 -0.44 8.90
CA GLY A 85 -15.95 0.91 9.12
C GLY A 85 -15.77 1.25 10.61
N THR A 86 -16.76 0.91 11.44
CA THR A 86 -16.69 1.09 12.90
C THR A 86 -15.62 0.20 13.52
N LYS A 87 -15.63 -1.09 13.17
CA LYS A 87 -14.68 -2.07 13.70
C LYS A 87 -13.25 -1.79 13.28
N ALA A 88 -13.02 -1.28 12.07
CA ALA A 88 -11.69 -0.89 11.62
C ALA A 88 -11.02 0.10 12.57
N LEU A 89 -11.73 1.08 13.14
CA LEU A 89 -11.13 1.99 14.13
C LEU A 89 -11.02 1.36 15.52
N GLU A 90 -12.02 0.58 15.94
CA GLU A 90 -12.02 -0.10 17.24
C GLU A 90 -10.84 -1.08 17.38
N GLU A 91 -10.64 -1.92 16.37
CA GLU A 91 -9.58 -2.93 16.32
C GLU A 91 -8.19 -2.29 16.23
N TRP A 92 -8.02 -1.23 15.43
CA TRP A 92 -6.76 -0.45 15.42
C TRP A 92 -6.39 0.00 16.83
N ASN A 93 -7.34 0.60 17.54
CA ASN A 93 -7.13 1.07 18.90
C ASN A 93 -6.90 -0.09 19.88
N ALA A 94 -7.55 -1.24 19.69
CA ALA A 94 -7.40 -2.40 20.55
C ALA A 94 -6.03 -3.06 20.40
N ILE A 95 -5.59 -3.29 19.16
CA ILE A 95 -4.27 -3.82 18.84
C ILE A 95 -3.17 -2.86 19.32
N THR A 96 -3.34 -1.56 19.10
CA THR A 96 -2.39 -0.55 19.62
C THR A 96 -2.25 -0.64 21.13
N ARG A 97 -3.37 -0.79 21.87
CA ARG A 97 -3.35 -0.96 23.33
C ARG A 97 -2.68 -2.28 23.74
N GLN A 98 -2.98 -3.37 23.04
CA GLN A 98 -2.39 -4.69 23.29
C GLN A 98 -0.86 -4.63 23.12
N LEU A 99 -0.38 -4.10 21.99
CA LEU A 99 1.05 -3.88 21.73
C LEU A 99 1.72 -2.94 22.74
N THR A 100 0.98 -1.96 23.27
CA THR A 100 1.48 -1.03 24.28
C THR A 100 1.61 -1.69 25.65
N HIS A 101 0.55 -2.36 26.12
CA HIS A 101 0.42 -2.76 27.52
C HIS A 101 0.82 -4.21 27.78
N ASP A 102 0.50 -5.11 26.86
CA ASP A 102 0.77 -6.54 27.04
C ASP A 102 2.20 -6.86 26.60
N TYR A 103 2.71 -6.12 25.62
CA TYR A 103 3.98 -6.43 24.94
C TYR A 103 5.04 -5.33 24.97
N GLY A 104 4.69 -4.08 25.29
CA GLY A 104 5.63 -2.97 25.38
C GLY A 104 6.36 -2.61 24.08
N ARG A 105 5.85 -3.05 22.91
CA ARG A 105 6.42 -2.81 21.58
C ARG A 105 6.03 -1.45 20.99
N VAL A 106 5.01 -0.82 21.56
CA VAL A 106 4.48 0.47 21.11
C VAL A 106 4.60 1.51 22.22
N THR A 107 5.07 2.71 21.86
CA THR A 107 5.11 3.90 22.74
C THR A 107 4.42 5.05 22.01
N ASN A 108 3.54 5.78 22.70
CA ASN A 108 2.78 6.89 22.11
C ASN A 108 2.03 6.50 20.81
N GLU A 109 1.51 5.26 20.78
CA GLU A 109 0.74 4.65 19.68
C GLU A 109 1.54 4.31 18.41
N PHE A 110 2.87 4.32 18.46
CA PHE A 110 3.72 3.88 17.36
C PHE A 110 4.82 2.93 17.83
N VAL A 111 5.19 1.98 16.97
CA VAL A 111 6.20 0.97 17.23
C VAL A 111 7.54 1.62 17.63
N ASN A 112 8.22 1.04 18.61
CA ASN A 112 9.36 1.68 19.28
C ASN A 112 10.54 1.96 18.33
N ASP A 113 11.02 0.94 17.62
CA ASP A 113 12.30 0.94 16.92
C ASP A 113 12.47 -0.33 16.05
N ASP A 114 11.57 -0.48 15.07
CA ASP A 114 11.52 -1.63 14.15
C ASP A 114 11.94 -1.25 12.73
N ASP A 115 12.23 -2.22 11.88
CA ASP A 115 12.59 -1.91 10.49
C ASP A 115 11.41 -1.35 9.70
N TRP A 116 11.73 -0.59 8.64
CA TRP A 116 10.69 0.07 7.86
C TRP A 116 9.90 -0.84 6.93
N PHE A 117 10.36 -2.06 6.66
CA PHE A 117 9.56 -3.02 5.91
C PHE A 117 8.36 -3.45 6.75
N HIS A 118 8.59 -3.89 8.00
CA HIS A 118 7.51 -4.28 8.89
C HIS A 118 6.70 -3.08 9.38
N ASN A 119 7.30 -1.91 9.66
CA ASN A 119 6.51 -0.69 9.91
C ASN A 119 5.57 -0.36 8.74
N ALA A 120 6.00 -0.55 7.50
CA ALA A 120 5.13 -0.30 6.35
C ALA A 120 3.93 -1.26 6.31
N GLU A 121 4.11 -2.53 6.69
CA GLU A 121 3.04 -3.52 6.86
C GLU A 121 2.08 -3.16 8.01
N ASN A 122 2.57 -2.58 9.11
CA ASN A 122 1.74 -2.06 10.19
C ASN A 122 0.80 -0.94 9.69
N TYR A 123 1.37 0.07 9.03
CA TYR A 123 0.72 1.37 8.88
C TYR A 123 -0.08 1.54 7.60
N ILE A 124 -0.04 0.59 6.66
CA ILE A 124 -1.06 0.53 5.58
C ILE A 124 -2.48 0.56 6.16
N TYR A 125 -2.70 -0.10 7.31
CA TYR A 125 -3.93 0.00 8.08
C TYR A 125 -4.23 1.45 8.48
N PHE A 126 -3.26 2.11 9.12
CA PHE A 126 -3.40 3.49 9.57
C PHE A 126 -3.72 4.46 8.42
N TYR A 127 -3.09 4.30 7.25
CA TYR A 127 -3.33 5.16 6.08
C TYR A 127 -4.79 5.06 5.61
N HIS A 128 -5.34 3.84 5.60
CA HIS A 128 -6.72 3.60 5.20
C HIS A 128 -7.75 4.18 6.19
N LEU A 129 -7.42 4.39 7.47
CA LEU A 129 -8.32 5.05 8.43
C LEU A 129 -8.70 6.47 7.96
N GLY A 130 -7.77 7.19 7.33
CA GLY A 130 -8.05 8.49 6.73
C GLY A 130 -9.03 8.41 5.55
N MET A 131 -9.03 7.30 4.79
CA MET A 131 -10.03 7.08 3.74
C MET A 131 -11.41 6.77 4.33
N ALA A 132 -11.47 6.00 5.42
CA ALA A 132 -12.72 5.61 6.07
C ALA A 132 -13.40 6.79 6.77
N ASP A 133 -12.68 7.53 7.61
CA ASP A 133 -13.19 8.72 8.28
C ASP A 133 -12.07 9.73 8.61
N PRO A 134 -11.85 10.75 7.77
CA PRO A 134 -10.84 11.76 8.02
C PRO A 134 -11.27 12.80 9.05
N SER A 135 -12.54 12.81 9.47
CA SER A 135 -13.04 13.73 10.50
C SER A 135 -12.58 13.34 11.90
N ASN A 136 -12.09 12.11 12.10
CA ASN A 136 -11.57 11.68 13.39
C ASN A 136 -10.35 12.51 13.81
N ARG A 137 -10.52 13.37 14.83
CA ARG A 137 -9.43 14.27 15.25
C ARG A 137 -8.23 13.52 15.82
N GLU A 138 -8.44 12.36 16.42
CA GLU A 138 -7.34 11.57 16.99
C GLU A 138 -6.48 10.92 15.91
N THR A 139 -7.08 10.42 14.84
CA THR A 139 -6.35 9.96 13.64
C THR A 139 -5.49 11.07 13.05
N VAL A 140 -5.99 12.30 13.00
CA VAL A 140 -5.22 13.46 12.52
C VAL A 140 -4.02 13.75 13.44
N ARG A 141 -4.23 13.77 14.76
CA ARG A 141 -3.14 13.96 15.74
C ARG A 141 -2.09 12.85 15.66
N ARG A 142 -2.51 11.61 15.43
CA ARG A 142 -1.60 10.48 15.18
C ARG A 142 -0.78 10.72 13.92
N ALA A 143 -1.40 11.11 12.81
CA ALA A 143 -0.68 11.39 11.57
C ALA A 143 0.36 12.50 11.76
N GLU A 144 -0.01 13.59 12.42
CA GLU A 144 0.90 14.70 12.75
C GLU A 144 2.07 14.23 13.64
N ARG A 145 1.77 13.47 14.70
CA ARG A 145 2.77 12.96 15.65
C ARG A 145 3.72 11.95 15.02
N PHE A 146 3.17 11.00 14.25
CA PHE A 146 3.95 9.93 13.63
C PHE A 146 4.91 10.50 12.58
N ALA A 147 4.43 11.41 11.74
CA ALA A 147 5.30 12.15 10.83
C ALA A 147 6.30 13.04 11.59
N GLY A 148 5.88 13.65 12.72
CA GLY A 148 6.72 14.49 13.57
C GLY A 148 8.02 13.85 14.05
N TRP A 149 8.04 12.53 14.27
CA TRP A 149 9.28 11.81 14.61
C TRP A 149 10.30 11.75 13.47
N TYR A 150 9.87 11.89 12.22
CA TYR A 150 10.75 11.93 11.04
C TYR A 150 11.02 13.36 10.57
N LEU A 151 10.22 14.32 11.03
CA LEU A 151 10.44 15.76 10.81
C LEU A 151 11.27 16.41 11.93
N ASN A 152 11.78 15.64 12.89
CA ASN A 152 12.51 16.12 14.08
C ASN A 152 11.71 17.13 14.93
N GLU A 153 10.39 16.97 15.01
CA GLU A 153 9.52 17.81 15.84
C GLU A 153 9.62 17.44 17.33
N ASP A 154 10.15 16.25 17.64
CA ASP A 154 10.56 15.82 18.96
C ASP A 154 12.08 15.64 19.03
N SER A 155 12.77 16.52 19.75
CA SER A 155 14.23 16.46 19.92
C SER A 155 14.73 15.20 20.65
N GLY A 156 13.84 14.49 21.36
CA GLY A 156 14.15 13.23 22.02
C GLY A 156 14.13 12.01 21.09
N VAL A 157 13.60 12.15 19.87
CA VAL A 157 13.42 11.06 18.89
C VAL A 157 14.02 11.48 17.53
N PRO A 158 15.35 11.54 17.42
CA PRO A 158 16.00 12.08 16.22
C PRO A 158 16.13 11.00 15.12
N ASN A 159 15.03 10.57 14.51
CA ASN A 159 15.05 9.54 13.46
C ASN A 159 15.70 10.02 12.15
N TYR A 160 15.64 11.33 11.87
CA TYR A 160 16.06 11.91 10.60
C TYR A 160 17.26 12.85 10.77
N ASP A 161 18.23 12.77 9.87
CA ASP A 161 19.30 13.76 9.74
C ASP A 161 19.00 14.71 8.56
N PRO A 162 18.62 15.97 8.82
CA PRO A 162 18.30 16.92 7.76
C PRO A 162 19.53 17.46 7.03
N GLN A 163 20.73 17.36 7.59
CA GLN A 163 21.95 17.80 6.91
C GLN A 163 22.30 16.83 5.78
N HIS A 164 22.22 15.53 6.06
CA HIS A 164 22.56 14.49 5.11
C HIS A 164 21.35 13.90 4.38
N ARG A 165 20.13 14.27 4.78
CA ARG A 165 18.87 13.78 4.20
C ARG A 165 18.77 12.26 4.25
N ILE A 166 18.88 11.71 5.46
CA ILE A 166 18.82 10.27 5.73
C ILE A 166 17.95 9.96 6.95
N VAL A 167 17.29 8.81 6.90
CA VAL A 167 16.83 8.12 8.11
C VAL A 167 18.04 7.41 8.72
N ARG A 168 18.26 7.63 10.02
CA ARG A 168 19.58 7.38 10.64
C ARG A 168 19.87 5.91 10.94
N SER A 169 18.88 5.04 10.82
CA SER A 169 18.99 3.59 11.01
C SER A 169 17.93 2.87 10.17
N PRO A 170 18.17 1.62 9.71
CA PRO A 170 17.12 0.77 9.16
C PRO A 170 15.95 0.56 10.13
N CYS A 171 16.25 0.50 11.43
CA CYS A 171 15.25 0.33 12.49
C CYS A 171 15.04 1.65 13.23
N SER A 172 13.81 2.16 13.20
CA SER A 172 13.47 3.44 13.82
C SER A 172 11.99 3.49 14.22
N GLY A 173 11.65 4.42 15.11
CA GLY A 173 10.28 4.58 15.56
C GLY A 173 10.11 5.60 16.67
N SER A 174 9.14 5.37 17.56
CA SER A 174 8.79 6.31 18.63
C SER A 174 9.85 6.45 19.74
N LYS A 175 10.85 5.56 19.78
CA LYS A 175 12.01 5.65 20.70
C LYS A 175 13.30 6.14 20.04
N GLY A 176 13.25 6.43 18.74
CA GLY A 176 14.39 6.93 17.98
C GLY A 176 15.02 5.87 17.07
N PRO A 177 16.14 6.20 16.42
CA PRO A 177 16.88 5.23 15.61
C PRO A 177 17.59 4.21 16.49
N LEU A 178 17.49 2.93 16.14
CA LEU A 178 18.20 1.84 16.80
C LEU A 178 19.59 1.69 16.20
N PHE A 179 20.63 2.04 16.95
CA PHE A 179 22.02 1.89 16.50
C PHE A 179 22.68 0.58 16.92
N ASN A 180 22.15 -0.08 17.95
CA ASN A 180 22.64 -1.38 18.40
C ASN A 180 21.48 -2.37 18.32
N MET A 181 21.57 -3.31 17.38
CA MET A 181 20.51 -4.27 17.10
C MET A 181 20.39 -5.28 18.24
N ARG A 182 19.19 -5.83 18.44
CA ARG A 182 18.96 -6.85 19.47
C ARG A 182 19.72 -8.13 19.09
N PRO A 183 20.46 -8.80 19.99
CA PRO A 183 21.29 -9.96 19.65
C PRO A 183 20.54 -11.10 18.94
N GLY A 184 19.28 -11.33 19.32
CA GLY A 184 18.42 -12.34 18.67
C GLY A 184 18.11 -11.99 17.21
N GLU A 185 17.88 -10.71 16.91
CA GLU A 185 17.63 -10.23 15.54
C GLU A 185 18.91 -10.26 14.70
N ILE A 186 20.07 -9.89 15.25
CA ILE A 186 21.35 -10.03 14.54
C ILE A 186 21.58 -11.48 14.12
N HIS A 187 21.32 -12.42 15.02
CA HIS A 187 21.44 -13.84 14.71
C HIS A 187 20.46 -14.26 13.60
N TYR A 188 19.20 -13.85 13.70
CA TYR A 188 18.20 -14.09 12.67
C TYR A 188 18.62 -13.52 11.31
N ASP A 189 18.98 -12.23 11.25
CA ASP A 189 19.31 -11.55 10.00
C ASP A 189 20.54 -12.12 9.31
N ILE A 190 21.52 -12.62 10.07
CA ILE A 190 22.69 -13.27 9.50
C ILE A 190 22.36 -14.68 9.01
N GLU A 191 21.72 -15.51 9.85
CA GLU A 191 21.45 -16.92 9.52
C GLU A 191 20.43 -17.07 8.39
N TYR A 192 19.44 -16.17 8.32
CA TYR A 192 18.44 -16.15 7.25
C TYR A 192 18.86 -15.27 6.06
N GLY A 193 20.01 -14.61 6.15
CA GLY A 193 20.65 -13.89 5.05
C GLY A 193 19.95 -12.60 4.67
N HIS A 194 19.44 -11.83 5.63
CA HIS A 194 18.79 -10.53 5.43
C HIS A 194 19.78 -9.35 5.39
N ALA A 195 21.00 -9.51 5.91
CA ALA A 195 22.05 -8.50 5.86
C ALA A 195 23.45 -9.11 5.63
N ALA A 196 24.41 -8.27 5.24
CA ALA A 196 25.82 -8.68 5.08
C ALA A 196 26.77 -7.77 5.86
N LEU A 197 27.88 -8.31 6.38
CA LEU A 197 28.83 -7.58 7.24
C LEU A 197 29.90 -6.77 6.48
N GLY A 198 29.86 -6.78 5.15
CA GLY A 198 30.76 -6.01 4.30
C GLY A 198 32.11 -6.69 4.05
N PRO A 199 32.95 -6.07 3.20
CA PRO A 199 34.12 -6.74 2.63
C PRO A 199 35.25 -6.97 3.65
N SER A 200 35.30 -6.16 4.70
CA SER A 200 36.34 -6.20 5.74
C SER A 200 36.06 -7.22 6.86
N PHE A 201 34.93 -7.95 6.79
CA PHE A 201 34.53 -8.89 7.83
C PHE A 201 34.16 -10.26 7.26
N ALA A 202 35.08 -11.21 7.36
CA ALA A 202 34.82 -12.61 7.04
C ALA A 202 34.10 -13.29 8.20
N LEU A 203 32.81 -13.63 8.01
CA LEU A 203 32.00 -14.31 9.02
C LEU A 203 32.50 -15.76 9.24
N PRO A 204 32.90 -16.15 10.46
CA PRO A 204 33.24 -17.54 10.75
C PRO A 204 32.01 -18.47 10.69
N GLU A 205 32.16 -19.69 10.17
CA GLU A 205 31.05 -20.67 10.07
C GLU A 205 30.37 -20.96 11.42
N ASP A 206 31.15 -20.99 12.50
CA ASP A 206 30.70 -21.25 13.87
C ASP A 206 30.60 -19.97 14.72
N TRP A 207 30.35 -18.81 14.09
CA TRP A 207 30.40 -17.50 14.77
C TRP A 207 29.51 -17.42 16.02
N ALA A 208 28.37 -18.11 16.02
CA ALA A 208 27.38 -18.12 17.10
C ALA A 208 27.78 -18.97 18.32
N LYS A 209 28.89 -19.75 18.25
CA LYS A 209 29.31 -20.66 19.34
C LYS A 209 30.28 -20.02 20.34
N ASP A 210 31.06 -19.04 19.92
CA ASP A 210 32.07 -18.38 20.75
C ASP A 210 31.65 -16.97 21.16
N PRO A 211 31.48 -16.66 22.46
CA PRO A 211 31.03 -15.35 22.92
C PRO A 211 31.90 -14.17 22.48
N LYS A 212 33.20 -14.38 22.21
CA LYS A 212 34.07 -13.31 21.73
C LYS A 212 33.79 -13.02 20.25
N THR A 213 33.60 -14.06 19.44
CA THR A 213 33.24 -13.94 18.03
C THR A 213 31.86 -13.32 17.86
N VAL A 214 30.87 -13.74 18.66
CA VAL A 214 29.52 -13.13 18.70
C VAL A 214 29.62 -11.62 18.88
N ARG A 215 30.37 -11.13 19.88
CA ARG A 215 30.54 -9.68 20.10
C ARG A 215 31.22 -8.95 18.94
N GLN A 216 32.11 -9.61 18.21
CA GLN A 216 32.75 -9.02 17.03
C GLN A 216 31.76 -8.90 15.88
N VAL A 217 30.90 -9.89 15.70
CA VAL A 217 29.80 -9.88 14.73
C VAL A 217 28.80 -8.78 15.07
N GLU A 218 28.33 -8.74 16.33
CA GLU A 218 27.39 -7.71 16.81
C GLU A 218 27.94 -6.29 16.58
N ALA A 219 29.18 -6.02 17.01
CA ALA A 219 29.80 -4.71 16.82
C ALA A 219 30.03 -4.37 15.32
N CYS A 220 30.24 -5.37 14.47
CA CYS A 220 30.34 -5.13 13.04
C CYS A 220 28.96 -4.81 12.43
N PHE A 221 27.93 -5.57 12.80
CA PHE A 221 26.56 -5.39 12.34
C PHE A 221 26.05 -3.99 12.70
N ASP A 222 26.19 -3.59 13.97
CA ASP A 222 25.82 -2.26 14.46
C ASP A 222 26.51 -1.15 13.66
N ARG A 223 27.80 -1.35 13.34
CA ARG A 223 28.59 -0.39 12.58
C ARG A 223 28.16 -0.28 11.12
N VAL A 224 27.96 -1.39 10.40
CA VAL A 224 27.83 -1.36 8.92
C VAL A 224 26.40 -1.52 8.41
N VAL A 225 25.49 -2.03 9.26
CA VAL A 225 24.08 -2.26 8.94
C VAL A 225 23.21 -1.21 9.63
N MET A 226 23.37 -1.02 10.94
CA MET A 226 22.46 -0.19 11.73
C MET A 226 22.75 1.32 11.70
N ASN A 227 23.98 1.71 11.40
CA ASN A 227 24.39 3.10 11.40
C ASN A 227 24.33 3.71 9.99
N GLY A 228 23.11 3.90 9.48
CA GLY A 228 22.91 4.40 8.13
C GLY A 228 21.47 4.29 7.63
N ASP A 229 21.30 4.66 6.37
CA ASP A 229 20.03 4.56 5.64
C ASP A 229 20.05 3.36 4.67
N VAL A 230 18.87 2.80 4.42
CA VAL A 230 18.65 1.68 3.50
C VAL A 230 17.42 1.95 2.64
N THR A 231 17.34 1.38 1.44
CA THR A 231 16.25 1.64 0.49
C THR A 231 14.87 1.43 1.09
N VAL A 232 14.73 0.43 1.97
CA VAL A 232 13.48 0.08 2.63
C VAL A 232 12.91 1.23 3.49
N ASN A 233 13.76 2.13 4.00
CA ASN A 233 13.31 3.32 4.73
C ASN A 233 12.53 4.32 3.84
N LEU A 234 12.48 4.13 2.52
CA LEU A 234 11.56 4.87 1.66
C LEU A 234 10.08 4.70 2.09
N GLY A 235 9.74 3.63 2.82
CA GLY A 235 8.41 3.44 3.42
C GLY A 235 7.93 4.61 4.30
N VAL A 236 8.84 5.40 4.89
CA VAL A 236 8.53 6.59 5.70
C VAL A 236 7.74 7.63 4.91
N VAL A 237 7.99 7.72 3.60
CA VAL A 237 7.39 8.72 2.72
C VAL A 237 5.86 8.65 2.77
N VAL A 238 5.30 7.45 2.87
CA VAL A 238 3.84 7.28 2.91
C VAL A 238 3.25 7.71 4.26
N LEU A 239 3.95 7.48 5.36
CA LEU A 239 3.56 7.98 6.67
C LEU A 239 3.49 9.52 6.68
N VAL A 240 4.50 10.17 6.10
CA VAL A 240 4.55 11.64 5.99
C VAL A 240 3.49 12.15 5.00
N ALA A 241 3.26 11.44 3.89
CA ALA A 241 2.20 11.78 2.94
C ALA A 241 0.81 11.68 3.57
N THR A 242 0.58 10.72 4.47
CA THR A 242 -0.68 10.59 5.22
C THR A 242 -0.96 11.82 6.08
N ALA A 243 0.06 12.38 6.75
CA ALA A 243 -0.08 13.63 7.48
C ALA A 243 -0.39 14.82 6.56
N TYR A 244 0.22 14.86 5.37
CA TYR A 244 -0.11 15.84 4.33
C TYR A 244 -1.57 15.71 3.87
N LEU A 245 -2.06 14.50 3.61
CA LEU A 245 -3.45 14.27 3.14
C LEU A 245 -4.51 14.71 4.16
N HIS A 246 -4.19 14.66 5.46
CA HIS A 246 -5.06 15.19 6.52
C HIS A 246 -5.00 16.72 6.66
N THR A 247 -3.83 17.33 6.47
CA THR A 247 -3.57 18.70 6.92
C THR A 247 -3.33 19.71 5.80
N GLY A 248 -2.86 19.27 4.63
CA GLY A 248 -2.38 20.10 3.54
C GLY A 248 -1.11 20.90 3.85
N ALA A 249 -0.40 20.59 4.95
CA ALA A 249 0.72 21.41 5.41
C ALA A 249 2.00 21.19 4.58
N GLU A 250 2.54 22.26 4.00
CA GLU A 250 3.73 22.23 3.12
C GLU A 250 4.98 21.60 3.75
N LYS A 251 5.12 21.61 5.08
CA LYS A 251 6.26 20.97 5.76
C LYS A 251 6.41 19.48 5.42
N TYR A 252 5.28 18.77 5.26
CA TYR A 252 5.28 17.35 4.92
C TYR A 252 5.68 17.13 3.47
N LYS A 253 5.12 17.93 2.55
CA LYS A 253 5.49 17.91 1.14
C LYS A 253 6.98 18.22 0.94
N ASN A 254 7.50 19.26 1.58
CA ASN A 254 8.91 19.64 1.49
C ASN A 254 9.84 18.52 1.97
N TRP A 255 9.48 17.85 3.08
CA TRP A 255 10.24 16.69 3.58
C TRP A 255 10.26 15.54 2.57
N ILE A 256 9.11 15.23 1.95
CA ILE A 256 9.01 14.19 0.91
C ILE A 256 9.87 14.56 -0.31
N GLU A 257 9.77 15.80 -0.80
CA GLU A 257 10.56 16.27 -1.94
C GLU A 257 12.07 16.17 -1.66
N GLU A 258 12.49 16.54 -0.45
CA GLU A 258 13.89 16.47 -0.01
C GLU A 258 14.40 15.03 0.08
N TYR A 259 13.67 14.15 0.77
CA TYR A 259 14.11 12.79 1.05
C TYR A 259 14.10 11.90 -0.19
N VAL A 260 13.01 11.91 -0.98
CA VAL A 260 12.94 11.17 -2.24
C VAL A 260 13.93 11.73 -3.26
N GLY A 261 14.09 13.06 -3.31
CA GLY A 261 15.09 13.72 -4.13
C GLY A 261 16.51 13.24 -3.82
N ALA A 262 16.88 13.10 -2.54
CA ALA A 262 18.17 12.59 -2.13
C ALA A 262 18.42 11.14 -2.61
N TRP A 263 17.39 10.29 -2.59
CA TRP A 263 17.48 8.92 -3.13
C TRP A 263 17.69 8.90 -4.65
N ILE A 264 17.01 9.77 -5.39
CA ILE A 264 17.22 9.95 -6.84
C ILE A 264 18.66 10.42 -7.12
N GLU A 265 19.14 11.45 -6.42
CA GLU A 265 20.50 11.98 -6.56
C GLU A 265 21.57 10.91 -6.30
N ARG A 266 21.40 10.13 -5.22
CA ARG A 266 22.30 9.01 -4.88
C ARG A 266 22.29 7.93 -5.94
N THR A 267 21.11 7.56 -6.44
CA THR A 267 20.96 6.56 -7.50
C THR A 267 21.66 7.01 -8.78
N VAL A 268 21.46 8.26 -9.20
CA VAL A 268 22.14 8.84 -10.38
C VAL A 268 23.66 8.82 -10.20
N THR A 269 24.15 9.25 -9.03
CA THR A 269 25.59 9.28 -8.72
C THR A 269 26.19 7.87 -8.66
N ASN A 270 25.39 6.88 -8.24
CA ASN A 270 25.76 5.46 -8.19
C ASN A 270 25.52 4.72 -9.52
N GLY A 271 25.68 5.43 -10.66
CA GLY A 271 25.59 4.81 -11.98
C GLY A 271 24.18 4.36 -12.38
N ARG A 272 23.14 5.01 -11.85
CA ARG A 272 21.71 4.65 -12.04
C ARG A 272 21.32 3.30 -11.43
N ILE A 273 22.11 2.81 -10.46
CA ILE A 273 21.78 1.65 -9.63
C ILE A 273 21.40 2.14 -8.24
N VAL A 274 20.24 1.71 -7.74
CA VAL A 274 19.77 2.10 -6.41
C VAL A 274 20.69 1.47 -5.35
N PRO A 275 21.45 2.26 -4.58
CA PRO A 275 22.24 1.73 -3.48
C PRO A 275 21.34 1.21 -2.37
N ASP A 276 21.77 0.26 -1.56
CA ASP A 276 21.00 -0.21 -0.39
C ASP A 276 21.66 0.12 0.96
N ASN A 277 22.80 0.83 0.93
CA ASN A 277 23.56 1.18 2.13
C ASN A 277 24.12 2.61 2.00
N ILE A 278 23.61 3.51 2.84
CA ILE A 278 24.06 4.90 2.93
C ILE A 278 24.62 5.13 4.33
N GLY A 279 25.85 5.63 4.43
CA GLY A 279 26.47 5.95 5.71
C GLY A 279 25.87 7.17 6.41
N PRO A 280 26.29 7.43 7.67
CA PRO A 280 25.76 8.50 8.50
C PRO A 280 26.02 9.91 7.94
N ASN A 281 26.97 10.06 7.00
CA ASN A 281 27.23 11.34 6.33
C ASN A 281 26.56 11.43 4.94
N GLY A 282 25.58 10.56 4.66
CA GLY A 282 24.85 10.53 3.39
C GLY A 282 25.66 9.96 2.21
N ILE A 283 26.83 9.38 2.48
CA ILE A 283 27.74 8.81 1.48
C ILE A 283 27.37 7.35 1.22
N VAL A 284 27.17 7.00 -0.05
CA VAL A 284 26.88 5.62 -0.48
C VAL A 284 28.04 4.69 -0.10
N GLY A 285 27.76 3.59 0.62
CA GLY A 285 28.74 2.58 1.02
C GLY A 285 29.82 3.06 1.98
N GLU A 286 29.63 4.18 2.69
CA GLU A 286 30.64 4.84 3.53
C GLU A 286 31.32 3.90 4.52
N LEU A 287 30.52 3.13 5.25
CA LEU A 287 31.00 2.22 6.30
C LEU A 287 31.38 0.83 5.76
N ARG A 288 31.30 0.65 4.45
CA ARG A 288 31.54 -0.58 3.69
C ARG A 288 32.59 -0.41 2.58
N GLU A 289 33.51 0.53 2.76
CA GLU A 289 34.64 0.75 1.83
C GLU A 289 34.20 1.05 0.38
N GLY A 290 33.05 1.71 0.20
CA GLY A 290 32.47 2.04 -1.10
C GLY A 290 31.56 0.96 -1.68
N GLN A 291 31.36 -0.17 -0.99
CA GLN A 291 30.37 -1.17 -1.37
C GLN A 291 28.95 -0.61 -1.17
N TRP A 292 28.26 -0.29 -2.27
CA TRP A 292 26.92 0.30 -2.28
C TRP A 292 25.78 -0.69 -1.95
N TRP A 293 26.11 -1.97 -1.78
CA TRP A 293 25.18 -3.06 -1.52
C TRP A 293 25.44 -3.79 -0.18
N GLY A 294 24.44 -4.51 0.29
CA GLY A 294 24.50 -5.39 1.46
C GLY A 294 23.95 -4.80 2.77
N GLY A 295 23.16 -3.73 2.69
CA GLY A 295 22.32 -3.25 3.79
C GLY A 295 21.19 -4.23 4.16
N LEU A 296 20.51 -3.93 5.28
CA LEU A 296 19.39 -4.73 5.78
C LEU A 296 18.26 -4.77 4.74
N TYR A 297 17.81 -5.98 4.39
CA TYR A 297 16.80 -6.21 3.36
C TYR A 297 17.16 -5.62 1.98
N GLY A 298 18.45 -5.48 1.69
CA GLY A 298 18.99 -4.97 0.43
C GLY A 298 19.31 -6.04 -0.61
N TRP A 299 20.19 -5.74 -1.55
CA TRP A 299 20.60 -6.58 -2.67
C TRP A 299 21.24 -7.91 -2.27
N THR A 300 21.81 -8.06 -1.08
CA THR A 300 22.28 -9.37 -0.59
C THR A 300 21.21 -10.13 0.18
N GLY A 301 20.17 -9.43 0.60
CA GLY A 301 19.13 -9.89 1.50
C GLY A 301 18.22 -10.93 0.83
N ARG A 302 17.85 -11.97 1.58
CA ARG A 302 16.76 -12.85 1.20
C ARG A 302 15.49 -12.02 1.02
N TYR A 303 14.86 -12.15 -0.15
CA TYR A 303 13.71 -11.34 -0.59
C TYR A 303 13.98 -9.83 -0.74
N GLY A 304 15.24 -9.37 -0.62
CA GLY A 304 15.56 -7.94 -0.56
C GLY A 304 15.16 -7.17 -1.81
N HIS A 305 15.28 -7.77 -3.00
CA HIS A 305 14.76 -7.15 -4.23
C HIS A 305 13.26 -6.80 -4.14
N ASN A 306 12.43 -7.71 -3.60
CA ASN A 306 11.00 -7.45 -3.42
C ASN A 306 10.77 -6.31 -2.42
N MET A 307 11.45 -6.33 -1.27
CA MET A 307 11.30 -5.28 -0.25
C MET A 307 11.71 -3.89 -0.78
N MET A 308 12.81 -3.82 -1.53
CA MET A 308 13.28 -2.58 -2.14
C MET A 308 12.29 -2.06 -3.21
N ILE A 309 11.83 -2.91 -4.14
CA ILE A 309 10.94 -2.43 -5.21
C ILE A 309 9.60 -1.94 -4.66
N HIS A 310 9.05 -2.60 -3.64
CA HIS A 310 7.78 -2.18 -3.03
C HIS A 310 7.90 -0.88 -2.24
N SER A 311 8.95 -0.71 -1.43
CA SER A 311 9.21 0.55 -0.72
C SER A 311 9.48 1.72 -1.67
N MET A 312 10.25 1.50 -2.74
CA MET A 312 10.44 2.50 -3.80
C MET A 312 9.12 2.86 -4.48
N THR A 313 8.31 1.87 -4.84
CA THR A 313 7.02 2.09 -5.51
C THR A 313 6.09 2.93 -4.63
N ALA A 314 5.92 2.56 -3.37
CA ALA A 314 5.09 3.28 -2.42
C ALA A 314 5.56 4.75 -2.25
N ALA A 315 6.88 4.97 -2.15
CA ALA A 315 7.45 6.29 -1.98
C ALA A 315 7.30 7.19 -3.22
N VAL A 316 7.59 6.68 -4.43
CA VAL A 316 7.46 7.50 -5.64
C VAL A 316 6.02 7.82 -5.96
N GLU A 317 5.09 6.89 -5.74
CA GLU A 317 3.66 7.13 -5.91
C GLU A 317 3.15 8.19 -4.92
N ALA A 318 3.58 8.13 -3.65
CA ALA A 318 3.25 9.15 -2.67
C ALA A 318 3.86 10.52 -3.02
N ALA A 319 5.10 10.56 -3.52
CA ALA A 319 5.73 11.78 -3.99
C ALA A 319 4.98 12.40 -5.17
N VAL A 320 4.60 11.61 -6.18
CA VAL A 320 3.77 12.08 -7.31
C VAL A 320 2.43 12.60 -6.81
N LEU A 321 1.76 11.89 -5.89
CA LEU A 321 0.47 12.30 -5.35
C LEU A 321 0.55 13.71 -4.71
N VAL A 322 1.51 13.94 -3.82
CA VAL A 322 1.60 15.20 -3.06
C VAL A 322 2.16 16.38 -3.87
N THR A 323 2.92 16.11 -4.93
CA THR A 323 3.60 17.14 -5.72
C THR A 323 2.99 17.39 -7.10
N GLY A 324 2.31 16.40 -7.67
CA GLY A 324 1.90 16.33 -9.07
C GLY A 324 3.04 16.15 -10.08
N LYS A 325 4.25 15.87 -9.60
CA LYS A 325 5.47 15.78 -10.41
C LYS A 325 5.79 14.34 -10.77
N VAL A 326 5.45 13.94 -12.00
CA VAL A 326 5.70 12.58 -12.50
C VAL A 326 7.18 12.22 -12.62
N GLU A 327 8.09 13.19 -12.55
CA GLU A 327 9.54 12.96 -12.55
C GLU A 327 10.04 12.15 -11.33
N TYR A 328 9.31 12.12 -10.21
CA TYR A 328 9.68 11.27 -9.08
C TYR A 328 9.65 9.77 -9.42
N LEU A 329 8.88 9.37 -10.44
CA LEU A 329 8.86 7.99 -10.96
C LEU A 329 10.20 7.56 -11.56
N GLU A 330 11.14 8.49 -11.81
CA GLU A 330 12.45 8.18 -12.36
C GLU A 330 13.27 7.23 -11.47
N LEU A 331 13.09 7.27 -10.14
CA LEU A 331 13.75 6.32 -9.24
C LEU A 331 13.38 4.87 -9.59
N LEU A 332 12.08 4.60 -9.76
CA LEU A 332 11.57 3.27 -10.10
C LEU A 332 11.93 2.88 -11.54
N ARG A 333 11.94 3.85 -12.48
CA ARG A 333 12.41 3.60 -13.85
C ARG A 333 13.87 3.17 -13.89
N MET A 334 14.76 3.87 -13.16
CA MET A 334 16.18 3.50 -13.05
C MET A 334 16.35 2.08 -12.50
N HIS A 335 15.61 1.73 -11.45
CA HIS A 335 15.64 0.38 -10.89
C HIS A 335 15.21 -0.67 -11.91
N LEU A 336 14.05 -0.49 -12.55
CA LEU A 336 13.56 -1.44 -13.54
C LEU A 336 14.46 -1.54 -14.79
N ASP A 337 15.02 -0.42 -15.25
CA ASP A 337 15.95 -0.42 -16.38
C ASP A 337 17.25 -1.16 -16.01
N CYS A 338 17.76 -1.00 -14.79
CA CYS A 338 18.89 -1.76 -14.26
C CYS A 338 18.61 -3.27 -14.24
N LEU A 339 17.42 -3.69 -13.82
CA LEU A 339 17.00 -5.10 -13.83
C LEU A 339 16.95 -5.69 -15.24
N VAL A 340 16.46 -4.92 -16.22
CA VAL A 340 16.43 -5.33 -17.62
C VAL A 340 17.84 -5.42 -18.20
N GLU A 341 18.69 -4.43 -17.94
CA GLU A 341 20.08 -4.37 -18.44
C GLU A 341 20.90 -5.57 -17.98
N HIS A 342 20.72 -5.98 -16.73
CA HIS A 342 21.42 -7.13 -16.14
C HIS A 342 20.63 -8.43 -16.24
N GLY A 343 19.43 -8.40 -16.82
CA GLY A 343 18.58 -9.58 -17.02
C GLY A 343 19.13 -10.51 -18.09
N ARG A 344 18.63 -11.75 -18.11
CA ARG A 344 18.99 -12.75 -19.10
C ARG A 344 17.76 -13.50 -19.60
N GLU A 345 17.82 -13.95 -20.84
CA GLU A 345 16.77 -14.77 -21.44
C GLU A 345 17.06 -16.25 -21.21
N GLU A 346 16.09 -16.95 -20.65
CA GLU A 346 16.10 -18.41 -20.51
C GLU A 346 14.78 -18.99 -21.03
N ASN A 347 14.85 -19.90 -22.00
CA ASN A 347 13.68 -20.55 -22.60
C ASN A 347 12.59 -19.57 -23.09
N GLY A 348 13.00 -18.39 -23.60
CA GLY A 348 12.09 -17.35 -24.08
C GLY A 348 11.51 -16.45 -22.99
N ARG A 349 11.85 -16.67 -21.72
CA ARG A 349 11.46 -15.84 -20.57
C ARG A 349 12.58 -14.90 -20.17
N LEU A 350 12.23 -13.64 -19.91
CA LEU A 350 13.16 -12.70 -19.28
C LEU A 350 13.23 -12.98 -17.77
N LEU A 351 14.43 -13.25 -17.28
CA LEU A 351 14.74 -13.35 -15.85
C LEU A 351 15.62 -12.16 -15.45
N VAL A 352 15.30 -11.53 -14.33
CA VAL A 352 16.04 -10.39 -13.78
C VAL A 352 16.78 -10.81 -12.51
N PRO A 353 17.91 -10.16 -12.16
CA PRO A 353 18.62 -10.52 -10.94
C PRO A 353 17.84 -10.09 -9.70
N TYR A 354 17.74 -10.97 -8.71
CA TYR A 354 17.16 -10.66 -7.40
C TYR A 354 18.25 -10.40 -6.34
N LYS A 355 19.51 -10.60 -6.71
CA LYS A 355 20.64 -10.51 -5.79
C LYS A 355 21.88 -9.90 -6.44
N HIS A 356 22.65 -9.17 -5.65
CA HIS A 356 24.00 -8.72 -6.00
C HIS A 356 24.96 -8.98 -4.83
N THR A 357 26.05 -9.70 -5.10
CA THR A 357 27.12 -10.01 -4.13
C THR A 357 28.49 -9.68 -4.74
N ASP A 358 29.57 -10.07 -4.05
CA ASP A 358 30.93 -9.95 -4.59
C ASP A 358 31.14 -10.81 -5.86
N GLU A 359 30.28 -11.80 -6.10
CA GLU A 359 30.26 -12.61 -7.32
C GLU A 359 29.48 -11.94 -8.47
N GLY A 360 28.85 -10.79 -8.21
CA GLY A 360 28.03 -10.03 -9.16
C GLY A 360 26.53 -10.34 -9.05
N TRP A 361 25.82 -10.16 -10.17
CA TRP A 361 24.37 -10.35 -10.27
C TRP A 361 23.96 -11.82 -10.27
N GLY A 362 23.01 -12.19 -9.42
CA GLY A 362 22.58 -13.57 -9.19
C GLY A 362 21.09 -13.72 -8.87
N GLU A 363 20.71 -14.95 -8.54
CA GLU A 363 19.32 -15.36 -8.23
C GLU A 363 18.31 -14.89 -9.29
N TYR A 364 18.58 -15.22 -10.55
CA TYR A 364 17.74 -14.81 -11.68
C TYR A 364 16.35 -15.43 -11.61
N GLN A 365 15.33 -14.59 -11.56
CA GLN A 365 13.93 -15.00 -11.43
C GLN A 365 13.03 -14.10 -12.29
N PRO A 366 11.79 -14.53 -12.60
CA PRO A 366 10.81 -13.65 -13.21
C PRO A 366 10.55 -12.45 -12.30
N ILE A 367 10.41 -11.25 -12.88
CA ILE A 367 10.13 -10.07 -12.07
C ILE A 367 8.73 -10.13 -11.44
N ASN A 368 8.61 -9.61 -10.22
CA ASN A 368 7.32 -9.26 -9.65
C ASN A 368 6.67 -8.14 -10.48
N SER A 369 5.39 -8.32 -10.85
CA SER A 369 4.66 -7.39 -11.72
C SER A 369 4.19 -6.10 -11.05
N ASP A 370 4.19 -6.00 -9.72
CA ASP A 370 3.61 -4.90 -8.96
C ASP A 370 4.26 -3.57 -9.34
N GLY A 371 5.58 -3.42 -9.15
CA GLY A 371 6.31 -2.19 -9.47
C GLY A 371 6.08 -1.70 -10.92
N PRO A 372 6.24 -2.54 -11.95
CA PRO A 372 5.94 -2.18 -13.34
C PRO A 372 4.49 -1.73 -13.59
N ILE A 373 3.50 -2.42 -13.01
CA ILE A 373 2.08 -2.07 -13.18
C ILE A 373 1.76 -0.74 -12.48
N HIS A 374 2.23 -0.56 -11.25
CA HIS A 374 2.08 0.67 -10.50
C HIS A 374 2.74 1.86 -11.21
N LEU A 375 3.97 1.68 -11.73
CA LEU A 375 4.66 2.69 -12.53
C LEU A 375 3.82 3.13 -13.74
N TRP A 376 3.30 2.17 -14.51
CA TRP A 376 2.45 2.49 -15.66
C TRP A 376 1.14 3.17 -15.23
N CYS A 377 0.47 2.70 -14.17
CA CYS A 377 -0.78 3.31 -13.71
C CYS A 377 -0.56 4.76 -13.22
N ALA A 378 0.53 5.00 -12.50
CA ALA A 378 0.90 6.32 -11.98
C ALA A 378 1.39 7.28 -13.07
N SER A 379 1.91 6.81 -14.21
CA SER A 379 2.34 7.69 -15.31
C SER A 379 1.32 7.80 -16.45
N MET A 380 0.63 6.71 -16.78
CA MET A 380 -0.10 6.46 -18.03
C MET A 380 0.74 6.65 -19.30
N GLN A 381 2.08 6.61 -19.20
CA GLN A 381 2.97 6.83 -20.33
C GLN A 381 3.23 5.53 -21.10
N GLU A 382 3.21 5.64 -22.42
CA GLU A 382 3.49 4.51 -23.34
C GLU A 382 4.86 3.87 -23.08
N GLY A 383 5.87 4.65 -22.71
CA GLY A 383 7.19 4.11 -22.36
C GLY A 383 7.17 3.17 -21.15
N ASP A 384 6.32 3.46 -20.16
CA ASP A 384 6.17 2.61 -18.98
C ASP A 384 5.30 1.38 -19.27
N TRP A 385 4.32 1.49 -20.16
CA TRP A 385 3.59 0.33 -20.71
C TRP A 385 4.55 -0.64 -21.42
N GLN A 386 5.39 -0.13 -22.31
CA GLN A 386 6.38 -0.94 -23.05
C GLN A 386 7.40 -1.59 -22.11
N ARG A 387 7.76 -0.92 -21.01
CA ARG A 387 8.64 -1.50 -19.98
C ARG A 387 7.96 -2.68 -19.30
N MET A 388 6.70 -2.53 -18.90
CA MET A 388 5.90 -3.62 -18.33
C MET A 388 5.79 -4.80 -19.30
N GLU A 389 5.49 -4.56 -20.59
CA GLU A 389 5.41 -5.61 -21.61
C GLU A 389 6.74 -6.35 -21.80
N ARG A 390 7.86 -5.62 -21.83
CA ARG A 390 9.20 -6.23 -21.95
C ARG A 390 9.52 -7.14 -20.76
N LEU A 391 9.17 -6.69 -19.56
CA LEU A 391 9.38 -7.42 -18.31
C LEU A 391 8.49 -8.67 -18.19
N ARG A 392 7.32 -8.65 -18.83
CA ARG A 392 6.37 -9.77 -18.88
C ARG A 392 6.74 -10.88 -19.87
N ARG A 393 7.69 -10.64 -20.78
CA ARG A 393 8.03 -11.55 -21.87
C ARG A 393 8.31 -12.98 -21.39
N GLY A 394 7.63 -13.95 -22.01
CA GLY A 394 7.70 -15.38 -21.67
C GLY A 394 6.83 -15.79 -20.48
N ALA A 395 5.96 -14.90 -20.00
CA ALA A 395 4.93 -15.17 -18.99
C ALA A 395 3.52 -14.84 -19.52
N GLU A 396 3.33 -14.86 -20.84
CA GLU A 396 2.06 -14.51 -21.48
C GLU A 396 0.88 -15.35 -21.00
N ASP A 397 1.09 -16.66 -20.85
CA ASP A 397 0.05 -17.59 -20.44
C ASP A 397 -0.25 -17.52 -18.92
N GLU A 398 0.66 -16.97 -18.10
CA GLU A 398 0.46 -16.85 -16.64
C GLU A 398 -0.56 -15.78 -16.28
N VAL A 399 -0.86 -14.86 -17.21
CA VAL A 399 -1.77 -13.74 -16.98
C VAL A 399 -3.24 -14.17 -16.93
N ALA A 400 -3.57 -15.34 -17.48
CA ALA A 400 -4.93 -15.87 -17.52
C ALA A 400 -5.32 -16.70 -16.27
N ALA A 401 -4.36 -17.02 -15.40
CA ALA A 401 -4.62 -17.86 -14.22
C ALA A 401 -5.22 -17.03 -13.08
N LEU A 402 -6.53 -16.76 -13.14
CA LEU A 402 -7.27 -16.22 -12.00
C LEU A 402 -7.52 -17.33 -10.97
N GLY A 403 -7.09 -17.09 -9.74
CA GLY A 403 -7.18 -18.06 -8.65
C GLY A 403 -7.55 -17.43 -7.31
N GLU A 404 -7.84 -18.29 -6.35
CA GLU A 404 -8.05 -17.96 -4.94
C GLU A 404 -6.74 -17.43 -4.33
N ARG A 405 -6.76 -16.17 -3.86
CA ARG A 405 -5.58 -15.48 -3.33
C ARG A 405 -5.98 -14.62 -2.14
N GLY A 406 -5.12 -14.65 -1.13
CA GLY A 406 -5.31 -13.84 0.07
C GLY A 406 -5.04 -12.36 -0.12
N PRO A 407 -5.38 -11.53 0.88
CA PRO A 407 -5.25 -10.07 0.82
C PRO A 407 -3.80 -9.57 0.71
N ARG A 408 -2.80 -10.42 0.99
CA ARG A 408 -1.35 -10.17 0.80
C ARG A 408 -0.84 -10.51 -0.61
N SER A 409 -1.59 -11.30 -1.38
CA SER A 409 -1.14 -11.93 -2.63
C SER A 409 -1.66 -11.19 -3.86
N LEU A 410 -1.10 -10.00 -4.08
CA LEU A 410 -1.40 -9.08 -5.17
C LEU A 410 -1.15 -9.72 -6.54
N ASP A 411 -2.07 -9.59 -7.50
CA ASP A 411 -1.75 -9.84 -8.91
C ASP A 411 -2.67 -9.05 -9.84
N CYS A 412 -2.14 -7.95 -10.34
CA CYS A 412 -2.87 -7.04 -11.23
C CYS A 412 -2.66 -7.37 -12.72
N ARG A 413 -1.96 -8.46 -13.08
CA ARG A 413 -1.61 -8.74 -14.49
C ARG A 413 -2.85 -8.93 -15.35
N ALA A 414 -3.80 -9.74 -14.90
CA ALA A 414 -5.06 -10.01 -15.60
C ALA A 414 -5.91 -8.75 -15.79
N TRP A 415 -5.93 -7.87 -14.79
CA TRP A 415 -6.57 -6.56 -14.89
C TRP A 415 -5.96 -5.68 -15.98
N THR A 416 -4.63 -5.67 -16.15
CA THR A 416 -4.02 -4.92 -17.28
C THR A 416 -4.44 -5.47 -18.64
N ARG A 417 -4.70 -6.79 -18.75
CA ARG A 417 -5.18 -7.40 -20.00
C ARG A 417 -6.63 -7.08 -20.28
N PHE A 418 -7.45 -7.03 -19.25
CA PHE A 418 -8.81 -6.53 -19.36
C PHE A 418 -8.84 -5.10 -19.91
N LEU A 419 -8.02 -4.20 -19.36
CA LEU A 419 -7.90 -2.82 -19.86
C LEU A 419 -7.34 -2.74 -21.29
N ALA A 420 -6.49 -3.69 -21.69
CA ALA A 420 -6.01 -3.82 -23.07
C ALA A 420 -7.04 -4.45 -24.04
N GLY A 421 -8.21 -4.89 -23.54
CA GLY A 421 -9.24 -5.57 -24.32
C GLY A 421 -8.94 -7.05 -24.64
N GLU A 422 -7.91 -7.63 -24.02
CA GLU A 422 -7.45 -9.01 -24.25
C GLU A 422 -8.18 -10.03 -23.36
N LEU A 423 -8.78 -9.58 -22.25
CA LEU A 423 -9.48 -10.45 -21.28
C LEU A 423 -10.86 -9.88 -20.89
N PRO A 424 -11.87 -9.90 -21.79
CA PRO A 424 -13.17 -9.25 -21.57
C PRO A 424 -13.99 -9.87 -20.43
N ASP A 425 -13.81 -11.16 -20.14
CA ASP A 425 -14.53 -11.88 -19.08
C ASP A 425 -13.92 -11.65 -17.68
N TYR A 426 -12.82 -10.87 -17.60
CA TYR A 426 -12.09 -10.60 -16.36
C TYR A 426 -12.99 -10.16 -15.19
N PRO A 427 -13.92 -9.20 -15.34
CA PRO A 427 -14.69 -8.69 -14.20
C PRO A 427 -15.49 -9.79 -13.50
N GLU A 428 -16.13 -10.67 -14.26
CA GLU A 428 -16.91 -11.78 -13.70
C GLU A 428 -16.01 -12.83 -13.06
N GLN A 429 -14.88 -13.15 -13.69
CA GLN A 429 -13.94 -14.16 -13.19
C GLN A 429 -13.28 -13.75 -11.88
N ILE A 430 -12.81 -12.50 -11.75
CA ILE A 430 -12.16 -12.01 -10.52
C ILE A 430 -13.16 -11.91 -9.36
N LEU A 431 -14.39 -11.45 -9.63
CA LEU A 431 -15.44 -11.38 -8.61
C LEU A 431 -15.82 -12.78 -8.08
N GLN A 432 -15.91 -13.77 -8.97
CA GLN A 432 -16.13 -15.16 -8.57
C GLN A 432 -14.96 -15.74 -7.78
N ALA A 433 -13.71 -15.45 -8.18
CA ALA A 433 -12.53 -15.93 -7.49
C ALA A 433 -12.42 -15.34 -6.07
N ASN A 434 -12.61 -14.03 -5.92
CA ASN A 434 -12.65 -13.38 -4.60
C ASN A 434 -13.83 -13.91 -3.76
N TYR A 435 -15.02 -14.15 -4.34
CA TYR A 435 -16.13 -14.74 -3.60
C TYR A 435 -15.79 -16.15 -3.06
N ARG A 436 -15.14 -17.00 -3.87
CA ARG A 436 -14.70 -18.32 -3.42
C ARG A 436 -13.68 -18.23 -2.29
N GLU A 437 -12.69 -17.35 -2.41
CA GLU A 437 -11.70 -17.14 -1.35
C GLU A 437 -12.35 -16.66 -0.04
N VAL A 438 -13.37 -15.78 -0.09
CA VAL A 438 -14.16 -15.43 1.11
C VAL A 438 -14.79 -16.69 1.73
N CYS A 439 -15.40 -17.55 0.92
CA CYS A 439 -15.99 -18.82 1.39
C CYS A 439 -14.95 -19.78 1.98
N ASP A 440 -13.78 -19.91 1.36
CA ASP A 440 -12.73 -20.83 1.83
C ASP A 440 -12.08 -20.34 3.12
N ARG A 441 -11.89 -19.02 3.25
CA ARG A 441 -11.42 -18.41 4.49
C ARG A 441 -12.42 -18.58 5.61
N ILE A 442 -13.70 -18.31 5.38
CA ILE A 442 -14.70 -18.45 6.44
C ILE A 442 -14.90 -19.90 6.86
N ASP A 443 -14.77 -20.86 5.95
CA ASP A 443 -14.78 -22.29 6.29
C ASP A 443 -13.62 -22.65 7.23
N LYS A 444 -12.41 -22.11 6.97
CA LYS A 444 -11.26 -22.27 7.88
C LYS A 444 -11.53 -21.66 9.25
N VAL A 445 -12.08 -20.44 9.32
CA VAL A 445 -12.44 -19.76 10.58
C VAL A 445 -13.44 -20.57 11.40
N ILE A 446 -14.51 -21.05 10.76
CA ILE A 446 -15.59 -21.80 11.41
C ILE A 446 -15.08 -23.14 11.96
N ARG A 447 -14.21 -23.81 11.20
CA ARG A 447 -13.64 -25.11 11.57
C ARG A 447 -12.37 -25.03 12.41
N ASP A 448 -11.94 -23.83 12.78
CA ASP A 448 -10.72 -23.64 13.54
C ASP A 448 -10.91 -24.12 14.98
N GLU A 449 -10.37 -25.30 15.30
CA GLU A 449 -10.39 -25.90 16.64
C GLU A 449 -9.06 -25.71 17.38
N GLN A 450 -8.15 -24.88 16.86
CA GLN A 450 -6.85 -24.64 17.46
C GLN A 450 -6.96 -23.93 18.82
N ASP A 451 -5.92 -24.11 19.64
CA ASP A 451 -5.71 -23.29 20.83
C ASP A 451 -5.32 -21.87 20.38
N LEU A 452 -6.29 -20.96 20.39
CA LEU A 452 -6.11 -19.58 19.90
C LEU A 452 -4.95 -18.84 20.61
N THR A 453 -4.62 -19.24 21.85
CA THR A 453 -3.51 -18.64 22.62
C THR A 453 -2.13 -19.06 22.12
N LYS A 454 -2.04 -19.98 21.17
CA LYS A 454 -0.81 -20.56 20.61
C LYS A 454 -0.79 -20.56 19.08
N LEU A 455 -1.60 -19.72 18.45
CA LEU A 455 -1.63 -19.61 17.01
C LEU A 455 -0.28 -19.14 16.47
N ASP A 456 0.06 -19.63 15.27
CA ASP A 456 1.03 -18.96 14.43
C ASP A 456 0.56 -17.53 14.19
N VAL A 457 1.45 -16.56 14.37
CA VAL A 457 1.12 -15.14 14.31
C VAL A 457 0.58 -14.73 12.93
N HIS A 458 0.94 -15.46 11.87
CA HIS A 458 0.46 -15.21 10.51
C HIS A 458 -0.92 -15.81 10.21
N TRP A 459 -1.51 -16.56 11.16
CA TRP A 459 -2.77 -17.27 10.90
C TRP A 459 -3.91 -16.31 10.53
N TRP A 460 -4.01 -15.16 11.19
CA TRP A 460 -5.05 -14.17 10.91
C TRP A 460 -4.97 -13.65 9.48
N GLN A 461 -3.77 -13.46 8.94
CA GLN A 461 -3.56 -13.04 7.56
C GLN A 461 -4.06 -14.10 6.56
N GLN A 462 -3.90 -15.38 6.90
CA GLN A 462 -4.32 -16.50 6.07
C GLN A 462 -5.83 -16.72 6.06
N VAL A 463 -6.55 -16.21 7.07
CA VAL A 463 -8.00 -16.42 7.24
C VAL A 463 -8.85 -15.14 7.29
N ASN A 464 -8.26 -13.94 7.24
CA ASN A 464 -8.99 -12.67 7.12
C ASN A 464 -9.88 -12.68 5.86
N PRO A 465 -11.22 -12.67 5.99
CA PRO A 465 -12.14 -12.84 4.87
C PRO A 465 -12.39 -11.55 4.08
N VAL A 466 -11.81 -10.40 4.49
CA VAL A 466 -11.99 -9.14 3.76
C VAL A 466 -11.03 -9.11 2.58
N LEU A 467 -11.56 -9.07 1.36
CA LEU A 467 -10.81 -8.98 0.11
C LEU A 467 -11.20 -7.70 -0.64
N THR A 468 -10.20 -6.95 -1.12
CA THR A 468 -10.44 -5.68 -1.83
C THR A 468 -9.97 -5.71 -3.28
N GLU A 469 -9.21 -6.71 -3.71
CA GLU A 469 -8.55 -6.75 -5.04
C GLU A 469 -9.54 -6.48 -6.19
N ALA A 470 -10.62 -7.28 -6.27
CA ALA A 470 -11.62 -7.11 -7.31
C ALA A 470 -12.28 -5.73 -7.25
N LEU A 471 -12.63 -5.27 -6.04
CA LEU A 471 -13.31 -3.99 -5.85
C LEU A 471 -12.42 -2.81 -6.21
N VAL A 472 -11.14 -2.84 -5.83
CA VAL A 472 -10.18 -1.77 -6.17
C VAL A 472 -10.02 -1.68 -7.69
N GLN A 473 -9.71 -2.80 -8.33
CA GLN A 473 -9.43 -2.83 -9.77
C GLN A 473 -10.65 -2.46 -10.62
N LEU A 474 -11.81 -3.06 -10.32
CA LEU A 474 -13.01 -2.86 -11.12
C LEU A 474 -13.67 -1.52 -10.82
N THR A 475 -13.73 -1.07 -9.57
CA THR A 475 -14.48 0.15 -9.26
C THR A 475 -13.62 1.40 -9.42
N THR A 476 -12.34 1.37 -9.02
CA THR A 476 -11.50 2.59 -8.95
C THR A 476 -10.57 2.76 -10.15
N GLY A 477 -10.37 1.72 -10.95
CA GLY A 477 -9.42 1.72 -12.06
C GLY A 477 -7.98 1.83 -11.57
N ALA A 478 -7.62 1.03 -10.58
CA ALA A 478 -6.31 1.05 -9.93
C ALA A 478 -5.76 -0.36 -9.72
N PRO A 479 -4.42 -0.54 -9.67
CA PRO A 479 -3.86 -1.74 -9.10
C PRO A 479 -4.22 -1.81 -7.61
N GLN A 480 -4.25 -3.03 -7.07
CA GLN A 480 -4.39 -3.24 -5.64
C GLN A 480 -3.22 -2.58 -4.90
N THR A 481 -3.51 -1.95 -3.76
CA THR A 481 -2.51 -1.22 -2.97
C THR A 481 -1.31 -2.11 -2.62
N ILE A 482 -0.09 -1.59 -2.76
CA ILE A 482 1.12 -2.27 -2.30
C ILE A 482 0.98 -2.58 -0.81
N TYR A 483 0.97 -3.87 -0.48
CA TYR A 483 0.77 -4.38 0.87
C TYR A 483 1.76 -3.76 1.88
N TRP A 484 3.01 -3.59 1.45
CA TRP A 484 4.11 -3.00 2.19
C TRP A 484 4.02 -1.46 2.25
N GLY A 485 2.90 -0.94 2.72
CA GLY A 485 2.72 0.48 3.06
C GLY A 485 2.33 1.41 1.91
N GLY A 486 1.74 0.91 0.82
CA GLY A 486 1.25 1.75 -0.29
C GLY A 486 0.02 2.59 0.05
N LEU A 487 -0.24 3.63 -0.76
CA LEU A 487 -1.52 4.37 -0.76
C LEU A 487 -2.47 3.80 -1.82
N ALA A 488 -3.76 3.71 -1.52
CA ALA A 488 -4.78 3.30 -2.48
C ALA A 488 -5.09 4.40 -3.52
N GLN A 489 -4.24 4.54 -4.53
CA GLN A 489 -4.34 5.56 -5.58
C GLN A 489 -5.10 5.05 -6.82
N GLY A 490 -6.41 5.35 -6.88
CA GLY A 490 -7.25 5.04 -8.04
C GLY A 490 -7.65 6.27 -8.84
N ARG A 491 -8.08 6.03 -10.09
CA ARG A 491 -8.48 7.09 -11.03
C ARG A 491 -9.77 7.77 -10.61
N VAL A 492 -10.67 7.03 -9.94
CA VAL A 492 -11.93 7.54 -9.40
C VAL A 492 -12.23 6.93 -8.03
N ARG A 493 -13.04 7.63 -7.25
CA ARG A 493 -13.56 7.16 -5.95
C ARG A 493 -15.02 7.54 -5.77
N TYR A 494 -15.78 6.71 -5.06
CA TYR A 494 -17.21 6.89 -4.87
C TYR A 494 -17.60 7.29 -3.45
N PHE A 495 -18.71 7.99 -3.33
CA PHE A 495 -19.35 8.34 -2.06
C PHE A 495 -20.86 8.20 -2.17
N ASP A 496 -21.48 7.80 -1.06
CA ASP A 496 -22.94 7.79 -0.93
C ASP A 496 -23.45 9.21 -0.70
N GLY A 497 -24.15 9.75 -1.70
CA GLY A 497 -24.66 11.12 -1.66
C GLY A 497 -25.80 11.34 -0.68
N LEU A 498 -26.53 10.27 -0.29
CA LEU A 498 -27.64 10.35 0.66
C LEU A 498 -27.15 10.14 2.09
N GLU A 499 -26.42 9.05 2.33
CA GLU A 499 -25.94 8.69 3.66
C GLU A 499 -24.68 9.47 4.08
N GLN A 500 -24.06 10.22 3.15
CA GLN A 500 -22.83 10.99 3.38
C GLN A 500 -21.72 10.13 4.00
N ARG A 501 -21.45 8.99 3.37
CA ARG A 501 -20.38 8.05 3.73
C ARG A 501 -19.50 7.71 2.52
N PRO A 502 -18.23 7.33 2.72
CA PRO A 502 -17.41 6.88 1.60
C PRO A 502 -17.90 5.55 1.02
N GLY A 503 -17.51 5.30 -0.22
CA GLY A 503 -17.79 4.07 -0.94
C GLY A 503 -19.05 4.11 -1.78
N LEU A 504 -19.27 3.03 -2.54
CA LEU A 504 -20.45 2.88 -3.36
C LEU A 504 -21.74 2.86 -2.50
N PRO A 505 -22.81 3.55 -2.94
CA PRO A 505 -24.11 3.41 -2.28
C PRO A 505 -24.61 1.97 -2.33
N LYS A 506 -25.55 1.68 -1.42
CA LYS A 506 -26.27 0.40 -1.46
C LYS A 506 -26.90 0.16 -2.85
N ASP A 507 -26.85 -1.09 -3.30
CA ASP A 507 -27.35 -1.56 -4.61
C ASP A 507 -26.62 -0.99 -5.85
N VAL A 508 -25.59 -0.17 -5.69
CA VAL A 508 -24.81 0.37 -6.82
C VAL A 508 -23.55 -0.44 -7.03
N ALA A 509 -23.31 -0.84 -8.29
CA ALA A 509 -22.06 -1.42 -8.76
C ALA A 509 -21.36 -0.49 -9.75
N ALA A 510 -20.03 -0.56 -9.84
CA ALA A 510 -19.23 0.26 -10.72
C ALA A 510 -18.12 -0.52 -11.42
N LEU A 511 -17.98 -0.35 -12.73
CA LEU A 511 -16.94 -1.00 -13.52
C LEU A 511 -16.20 0.02 -14.38
N VAL A 512 -14.93 0.26 -14.09
CA VAL A 512 -13.98 0.96 -14.95
C VAL A 512 -13.60 0.04 -16.10
N THR A 513 -13.85 0.49 -17.31
CA THR A 513 -13.64 -0.28 -18.55
C THR A 513 -12.47 0.25 -19.38
N GLY A 514 -12.02 1.47 -19.12
CA GLY A 514 -10.93 2.10 -19.87
C GLY A 514 -10.16 3.13 -19.02
N LEU A 515 -8.84 3.19 -19.24
CA LEU A 515 -7.95 4.18 -18.65
C LEU A 515 -7.09 4.80 -19.75
N ALA A 516 -7.01 6.13 -19.77
CA ALA A 516 -6.06 6.88 -20.58
C ALA A 516 -5.35 7.94 -19.72
N GLU A 517 -4.42 8.66 -20.33
CA GLU A 517 -3.70 9.75 -19.64
C GLU A 517 -4.64 10.83 -19.12
N GLN A 518 -5.71 11.16 -19.84
CA GLN A 518 -6.61 12.26 -19.48
C GLN A 518 -8.06 11.81 -19.35
N SER A 519 -8.35 10.51 -19.41
CA SER A 519 -9.72 10.03 -19.31
C SER A 519 -9.86 8.69 -18.60
N VAL A 520 -11.09 8.42 -18.16
CA VAL A 520 -11.53 7.13 -17.62
C VAL A 520 -12.93 6.85 -18.15
N ASP A 521 -13.14 5.61 -18.57
CA ASP A 521 -14.45 5.11 -18.96
C ASP A 521 -14.96 4.18 -17.87
N LEU A 522 -16.22 4.37 -17.45
CA LEU A 522 -16.83 3.53 -16.44
C LEU A 522 -18.33 3.34 -16.63
N THR A 523 -18.85 2.24 -16.11
CA THR A 523 -20.27 1.92 -16.09
C THR A 523 -20.76 1.85 -14.65
N LEU A 524 -21.82 2.60 -14.33
CA LEU A 524 -22.56 2.47 -13.07
C LEU A 524 -23.86 1.71 -13.30
N VAL A 525 -24.23 0.88 -12.33
CA VAL A 525 -25.50 0.13 -12.35
C VAL A 525 -26.20 0.30 -11.01
N ASN A 526 -27.48 0.70 -11.04
CA ASN A 526 -28.36 0.63 -9.87
C ASN A 526 -29.23 -0.61 -9.95
N LEU A 527 -28.96 -1.59 -9.07
CA LEU A 527 -29.70 -2.84 -8.98
C LEU A 527 -31.03 -2.72 -8.22
N SER A 528 -31.28 -1.58 -7.57
CA SER A 528 -32.50 -1.40 -6.79
C SER A 528 -33.73 -1.39 -7.70
N PRO A 529 -34.78 -2.17 -7.41
CA PRO A 529 -36.00 -2.17 -8.21
C PRO A 529 -36.89 -0.95 -7.93
N SER A 530 -36.65 -0.21 -6.84
CA SER A 530 -37.55 0.85 -6.38
C SER A 530 -36.88 2.14 -5.89
N GLN A 531 -35.57 2.12 -5.59
CA GLN A 531 -34.88 3.28 -5.04
C GLN A 531 -34.02 3.98 -6.09
N VAL A 532 -34.12 5.31 -6.13
CA VAL A 532 -33.12 6.16 -6.80
C VAL A 532 -31.85 6.15 -5.95
N ARG A 533 -30.69 6.05 -6.58
CA ARG A 533 -29.39 6.10 -5.89
C ARG A 533 -28.62 7.33 -6.32
N HIS A 534 -28.01 8.01 -5.34
CA HIS A 534 -27.18 9.19 -5.57
C HIS A 534 -25.72 8.81 -5.32
N VAL A 535 -24.95 8.73 -6.40
CA VAL A 535 -23.52 8.43 -6.34
C VAL A 535 -22.77 9.73 -6.56
N ILE A 536 -21.84 10.08 -5.68
CA ILE A 536 -20.87 11.14 -5.95
C ILE A 536 -19.58 10.49 -6.41
N ILE A 537 -19.03 10.95 -7.53
CA ILE A 537 -17.75 10.49 -8.08
C ILE A 537 -16.70 11.58 -7.82
N GLY A 538 -15.57 11.18 -7.23
CA GLY A 538 -14.38 12.01 -7.04
C GLY A 538 -13.29 11.70 -8.06
N ALA A 539 -12.62 12.75 -8.54
CA ALA A 539 -11.51 12.66 -9.47
C ALA A 539 -10.22 12.28 -8.71
N GLY A 540 -9.87 10.99 -8.73
CA GLY A 540 -8.80 10.42 -7.93
C GLY A 540 -9.25 9.96 -6.53
N SER A 541 -8.51 9.03 -5.92
CA SER A 541 -8.80 8.52 -4.56
C SER A 541 -8.72 9.59 -3.47
N PHE A 542 -7.93 10.63 -3.71
CA PHE A 542 -7.65 11.73 -2.79
C PHE A 542 -8.09 13.08 -3.38
N GLY A 543 -8.90 13.07 -4.45
CA GLY A 543 -9.36 14.31 -5.11
C GLY A 543 -8.25 15.09 -5.82
N GLU A 544 -7.14 14.43 -6.14
CA GLU A 544 -5.94 15.01 -6.73
C GLU A 544 -6.10 15.35 -8.22
N HIS A 545 -7.14 14.82 -8.87
CA HIS A 545 -7.49 15.14 -10.25
C HIS A 545 -8.61 16.18 -10.31
N CYS A 546 -8.89 16.69 -11.51
CA CYS A 546 -9.98 17.62 -11.78
C CYS A 546 -10.75 17.14 -13.01
N PHE A 547 -12.02 16.78 -12.85
CA PHE A 547 -12.89 16.49 -13.99
C PHE A 547 -13.08 17.76 -14.80
N THR A 548 -12.95 17.64 -16.11
CA THR A 548 -13.16 18.75 -17.05
C THR A 548 -14.50 18.59 -17.76
N GLU A 549 -14.78 17.40 -18.28
CA GLU A 549 -16.00 17.07 -19.00
C GLU A 549 -16.44 15.65 -18.65
N VAL A 550 -17.75 15.44 -18.57
CA VAL A 550 -18.37 14.13 -18.40
C VAL A 550 -19.36 13.91 -19.54
N ARG A 551 -19.28 12.75 -20.18
CA ARG A 551 -20.19 12.33 -21.24
C ARG A 551 -21.02 11.13 -20.79
N ALA A 552 -22.33 11.21 -20.98
CA ALA A 552 -23.28 10.14 -20.72
C ALA A 552 -24.23 10.00 -21.91
N GLY A 553 -23.90 9.11 -22.85
CA GLY A 553 -24.56 9.08 -24.16
C GLY A 553 -24.39 10.40 -24.92
N ASP A 554 -25.49 11.06 -25.29
CA ASP A 554 -25.48 12.36 -25.95
C ASP A 554 -25.36 13.55 -24.98
N GLU A 555 -25.51 13.31 -23.67
CA GLU A 555 -25.37 14.36 -22.65
C GLU A 555 -23.89 14.65 -22.40
N VAL A 556 -23.54 15.94 -22.44
CA VAL A 556 -22.20 16.43 -22.15
C VAL A 556 -22.29 17.47 -21.05
N LEU A 557 -21.56 17.24 -19.96
CA LEU A 557 -21.53 18.08 -18.77
C LEU A 557 -20.10 18.57 -18.54
N SER A 558 -19.85 19.86 -18.76
CA SER A 558 -18.61 20.49 -18.28
C SER A 558 -18.64 20.54 -16.75
N VAL A 559 -17.60 20.05 -16.08
CA VAL A 559 -17.53 19.94 -14.61
C VAL A 559 -16.56 20.97 -14.01
N ASP A 560 -15.29 20.95 -14.40
CA ASP A 560 -14.22 21.79 -13.85
C ASP A 560 -14.12 21.75 -12.32
N ASP A 561 -14.28 20.56 -11.73
CA ASP A 561 -14.33 20.32 -10.28
C ASP A 561 -13.79 18.92 -9.93
N THR A 562 -13.50 18.67 -8.66
CA THR A 562 -13.11 17.35 -8.14
C THR A 562 -14.29 16.39 -8.10
N TYR A 563 -15.52 16.88 -7.89
CA TYR A 563 -16.70 16.04 -7.68
C TYR A 563 -17.86 16.38 -8.61
N PHE A 564 -18.58 15.36 -9.06
CA PHE A 564 -19.92 15.48 -9.66
C PHE A 564 -20.82 14.37 -9.13
N GLN A 565 -22.13 14.49 -9.36
CA GLN A 565 -23.13 13.53 -8.91
C GLN A 565 -23.78 12.80 -10.09
N VAL A 566 -24.11 11.54 -9.87
CA VAL A 566 -24.96 10.74 -10.76
C VAL A 566 -26.19 10.29 -9.98
N GLU A 567 -27.36 10.62 -10.49
CA GLU A 567 -28.65 10.12 -10.02
C GLU A 567 -29.07 8.93 -10.89
N LEU A 568 -29.04 7.74 -10.31
CA LEU A 568 -29.40 6.50 -10.99
C LEU A 568 -30.84 6.14 -10.65
N GLU A 569 -31.73 6.15 -11.63
CA GLU A 569 -33.09 5.64 -11.49
C GLU A 569 -33.08 4.15 -11.09
N PRO A 570 -34.18 3.61 -10.53
CA PRO A 570 -34.26 2.18 -10.23
C PRO A 570 -34.00 1.32 -11.47
N ALA A 571 -33.27 0.22 -11.33
CA ALA A 571 -32.93 -0.71 -12.42
C ALA A 571 -32.40 0.02 -13.67
N SER A 572 -31.44 0.92 -13.47
CA SER A 572 -30.83 1.71 -14.54
C SER A 572 -29.31 1.54 -14.58
N GLN A 573 -28.71 1.94 -15.70
CA GLN A 573 -27.27 2.06 -15.86
C GLN A 573 -26.88 3.43 -16.43
N ALA A 574 -25.62 3.80 -16.23
CA ALA A 574 -24.96 4.89 -16.92
C ALA A 574 -23.59 4.44 -17.42
N GLU A 575 -23.35 4.59 -18.71
CA GLU A 575 -22.02 4.51 -19.31
C GLU A 575 -21.47 5.93 -19.38
N LEU A 576 -20.31 6.13 -18.75
CA LEU A 576 -19.71 7.44 -18.57
C LEU A 576 -18.30 7.45 -19.16
N SER A 577 -17.99 8.51 -19.91
CA SER A 577 -16.60 8.85 -20.27
C SER A 577 -16.24 10.16 -19.56
N LEU A 578 -15.23 10.12 -18.70
CA LEU A 578 -14.83 11.23 -17.86
C LEU A 578 -13.47 11.76 -18.31
N GLU A 579 -13.43 12.99 -18.82
CA GLU A 579 -12.21 13.72 -19.14
C GLU A 579 -11.70 14.46 -17.90
N MET A 580 -10.39 14.47 -17.67
CA MET A 580 -9.79 15.05 -16.49
C MET A 580 -8.36 15.57 -16.70
N ARG A 581 -8.00 16.58 -15.90
CA ARG A 581 -6.61 16.94 -15.66
C ARG A 581 -6.10 16.17 -14.45
N ARG A 582 -5.12 15.30 -14.65
CA ARG A 582 -4.46 14.58 -13.56
C ARG A 582 -3.55 15.49 -12.76
N TYR A 583 -3.46 15.20 -11.46
CA TYR A 583 -2.68 15.95 -10.47
C TYR A 583 -2.89 17.47 -10.52
N GLY A 584 -4.10 17.89 -10.87
CA GLY A 584 -4.48 19.30 -11.02
C GLY A 584 -4.98 19.96 -9.74
N GLN A 585 -5.10 19.20 -8.65
CA GLN A 585 -5.63 19.63 -7.37
C GLN A 585 -4.72 19.19 -6.23
N GLN A 586 -4.80 19.89 -5.10
CA GLN A 586 -4.13 19.44 -3.88
C GLN A 586 -4.83 18.17 -3.35
N PRO A 587 -4.12 17.04 -3.20
CA PRO A 587 -4.73 15.81 -2.70
C PRO A 587 -5.12 15.97 -1.22
N SER A 588 -6.19 15.32 -0.82
CA SER A 588 -6.65 15.30 0.57
C SER A 588 -7.55 14.09 0.84
N PHE A 589 -7.65 13.68 2.10
CA PHE A 589 -8.72 12.76 2.52
C PHE A 589 -10.12 13.42 2.52
N ARG A 590 -10.22 14.72 2.23
CA ARG A 590 -11.47 15.48 2.21
C ARG A 590 -12.57 14.74 1.43
N MET A 591 -13.76 14.71 2.02
CA MET A 591 -14.96 14.12 1.43
C MET A 591 -15.85 15.23 0.85
N PRO A 592 -16.79 14.90 -0.07
CA PRO A 592 -17.57 15.90 -0.79
C PRO A 592 -18.35 16.89 0.09
N TRP A 593 -18.69 16.53 1.34
CA TRP A 593 -19.45 17.36 2.28
C TRP A 593 -18.60 18.20 3.24
N HIS A 594 -17.27 18.08 3.19
CA HIS A 594 -16.37 18.86 4.06
C HIS A 594 -16.17 20.32 3.61
N GLY A 595 -16.68 20.75 2.45
CA GLY A 595 -16.45 22.14 1.99
C GLY A 595 -14.98 22.37 1.72
N GLU A 596 -14.39 23.50 2.13
CA GLU A 596 -12.96 23.81 1.87
C GLU A 596 -11.96 23.09 2.78
N GLY A 597 -12.40 22.41 3.85
CA GLY A 597 -11.49 21.76 4.79
C GLY A 597 -12.17 20.70 5.66
N ILE A 598 -11.39 19.77 6.20
CA ILE A 598 -11.94 18.63 6.97
C ILE A 598 -12.48 19.13 8.31
N THR A 599 -13.79 19.03 8.52
CA THR A 599 -14.40 19.33 9.81
C THR A 599 -14.20 18.15 10.74
N HIS A 600 -13.57 18.36 11.90
CA HIS A 600 -13.25 17.29 12.82
C HIS A 600 -14.32 17.07 13.89
N ARG A 601 -14.49 15.81 14.30
CA ARG A 601 -15.35 15.35 15.39
C ARG A 601 -14.55 15.00 16.63
#